data_AF-A0A377FMD8-F1
#
_entry.id   AF-A0A377FMD8-F1
#
_cell.length_a   1.000
_cell.length_b   1.000
_cell.length_c   1.000
_cell.angle_alpha   90.00
_cell.angle_beta   90.00
_cell.angle_gamma   90.00
#
_symmetry.space_group_name_H-M   'P 1'
#
loop_
_entity.id
_entity.type
_entity.pdbx_description
1 polymer ?
#
loop_
_entity_poly.entity_id
_entity_poly.type
_entity_poly.pdbx_seq_one_letter_code
_entity_poly.pdbx_strand_id
1 'polypeptide(L)'
;MILLAMLISIKFKPGLLTKSKLIKYVGSLTYYFFILQVFLWRLSAKVCGFAGLESNKGKLLVSFVLCVAMSIMCKELFDKHAQKYLRKKLLKK
;
A
#
# COMPACT_ATOMS: atom_id res chain seq x y z
N MET A 1 13.93 -19.40 -9.10
CA MET A 1 13.82 -18.09 -9.77
C MET A 1 13.57 -16.92 -8.80
N ILE A 2 12.61 -17.02 -7.87
CA ILE A 2 12.28 -15.95 -6.92
C ILE A 2 13.49 -15.54 -6.05
N LEU A 3 14.26 -16.52 -5.55
CA LEU A 3 15.45 -16.28 -4.73
C LEU A 3 16.53 -15.48 -5.47
N LEU A 4 16.69 -15.75 -6.77
CA LEU A 4 17.66 -15.10 -7.65
C LEU A 4 17.24 -13.66 -7.95
N ALA A 5 15.95 -13.43 -8.19
CA ALA A 5 15.37 -12.09 -8.35
C ALA A 5 15.46 -11.25 -7.06
N MET A 6 15.29 -11.87 -5.89
CA MET A 6 15.50 -11.22 -4.59
C MET A 6 16.97 -10.86 -4.38
N LEU A 7 17.91 -11.76 -4.71
CA LEU A 7 19.34 -11.50 -4.64
C LEU A 7 19.79 -10.37 -5.56
N ILE A 8 19.27 -10.33 -6.79
CA ILE A 8 19.52 -9.23 -7.74
C ILE A 8 18.95 -7.92 -7.19
N SER A 9 17.75 -7.92 -6.60
CA SER A 9 17.12 -6.72 -6.02
C SER A 9 17.86 -6.19 -4.78
N ILE A 10 18.50 -7.07 -4.00
CA ILE A 10 19.31 -6.69 -2.84
C ILE A 10 20.66 -6.09 -3.28
N LYS A 11 21.31 -6.67 -4.29
CA LYS A 11 22.58 -6.17 -4.85
C LYS A 11 22.40 -4.89 -5.66
N PHE A 12 21.29 -4.80 -6.39
CA PHE A 12 20.90 -3.64 -7.18
C PHE A 12 20.08 -2.69 -6.30
N LYS A 13 20.74 -2.12 -5.28
CA LYS A 13 20.20 -1.00 -4.51
C LYS A 13 20.83 0.28 -5.08
N PRO A 14 20.38 0.77 -6.25
CA PRO A 14 20.99 1.95 -6.84
C PRO A 14 20.80 3.12 -5.88
N GLY A 15 21.91 3.76 -5.49
CA GLY A 15 21.90 4.93 -4.62
C GLY A 15 20.97 6.05 -5.11
N LEU A 16 20.67 6.08 -6.41
CA LEU A 16 19.69 6.96 -7.05
C LEU A 16 18.23 6.69 -6.61
N LEU A 17 17.80 5.42 -6.51
CA LEU A 17 16.43 5.10 -6.09
C LEU A 17 16.17 5.46 -4.62
N THR A 18 17.20 5.34 -3.79
CA THR A 18 17.12 5.63 -2.36
C THR A 18 17.00 7.14 -2.08
N LYS A 19 17.47 7.99 -3.01
CA LYS A 19 17.35 9.46 -2.90
C LYS A 19 15.99 10.00 -3.33
N SER A 20 15.24 9.29 -4.17
CA SER A 20 13.94 9.79 -4.66
C SER A 20 12.85 9.70 -3.60
N LYS A 21 12.36 10.87 -3.16
CA LYS A 21 11.21 10.99 -2.23
C LYS A 21 9.98 10.24 -2.76
N LEU A 22 9.74 10.27 -4.07
CA LEU A 22 8.65 9.56 -4.74
C LEU A 22 8.76 8.05 -4.59
N ILE A 23 9.95 7.48 -4.82
CA ILE A 23 10.15 6.02 -4.74
C ILE A 23 10.03 5.55 -3.29
N LYS A 24 10.54 6.34 -2.35
CA LYS A 24 10.37 6.08 -0.91
C LYS A 24 8.90 6.17 -0.49
N TYR A 25 8.16 7.13 -1.07
CA TYR A 25 6.72 7.27 -0.87
C TYR A 25 5.94 6.09 -1.43
N VAL A 26 6.17 5.72 -2.69
CA VAL A 26 5.53 4.59 -3.36
C VAL A 26 5.87 3.29 -2.63
N GLY A 27 7.14 3.06 -2.27
CA GLY A 27 7.55 1.87 -1.53
C GLY A 27 6.86 1.73 -0.16
N SER A 28 6.70 2.84 0.56
CA SER A 28 5.92 2.82 1.81
C SER A 28 4.42 2.69 1.55
N LEU A 29 3.90 3.17 0.41
CA LEU A 29 2.50 2.96 0.00
C LEU A 29 2.24 1.48 -0.30
N THR A 30 3.18 0.78 -0.94
CA THR A 30 3.09 -0.65 -1.26
C THR A 30 2.90 -1.51 0.00
N TYR A 31 3.50 -1.12 1.12
CA TYR A 31 3.29 -1.80 2.41
C TYR A 31 1.83 -1.71 2.86
N TYR A 32 1.24 -0.51 2.86
CA TYR A 32 -0.18 -0.32 3.19
C TYR A 32 -1.07 -1.09 2.20
N PHE A 33 -0.72 -1.07 0.91
CA PHE A 33 -1.43 -1.81 -0.13
C PHE A 33 -1.49 -3.30 0.11
N PHE A 34 -0.37 -3.94 0.44
CA PHE A 34 -0.37 -5.39 0.73
C PHE A 34 -1.23 -5.76 1.94
N ILE A 35 -1.16 -4.97 3.01
CA ILE A 35 -1.97 -5.21 4.20
C ILE A 35 -3.45 -5.03 3.86
N LEU A 36 -3.81 -3.91 3.24
CA LEU A 36 -5.19 -3.63 2.88
C LEU A 36 -5.74 -4.64 1.88
N GLN A 37 -4.93 -5.15 0.95
CA GLN A 37 -5.38 -6.11 -0.05
C GLN A 37 -5.93 -7.39 0.60
N VAL A 38 -5.36 -7.84 1.73
CA VAL A 38 -5.87 -8.99 2.49
C VAL A 38 -7.25 -8.72 3.09
N PHE A 39 -7.49 -7.51 3.61
CA PHE A 39 -8.78 -7.12 4.18
C PHE A 39 -9.82 -6.82 3.09
N LEU A 40 -9.42 -6.11 2.04
CA LEU A 40 -10.28 -5.72 0.94
C LEU A 40 -10.69 -6.92 0.10
N TRP A 41 -9.90 -8.00 0.01
CA TRP A 41 -10.34 -9.20 -0.70
C TRP A 41 -11.62 -9.79 -0.08
N ARG A 42 -11.72 -9.81 1.25
CA ARG A 42 -12.94 -10.27 1.94
C ARG A 42 -14.09 -9.29 1.77
N LEU A 43 -13.81 -8.00 1.86
CA LEU A 43 -14.83 -6.95 1.67
C LEU A 43 -15.33 -6.91 0.23
N SER A 44 -14.45 -7.01 -0.76
CA SER A 44 -14.82 -6.94 -2.16
C SER A 44 -15.60 -8.17 -2.61
N ALA A 45 -15.28 -9.37 -2.10
CA ALA A 45 -16.11 -10.55 -2.31
C ALA A 45 -17.55 -10.32 -1.82
N LYS A 46 -17.71 -9.67 -0.66
CA LYS A 46 -19.02 -9.36 -0.06
C LYS A 46 -19.76 -8.27 -0.83
N VAL A 47 -19.10 -7.16 -1.12
CA VAL A 47 -19.67 -6.02 -1.89
C VAL A 47 -20.03 -6.46 -3.30
N CYS A 48 -19.23 -7.31 -3.92
CA CYS A 48 -19.42 -7.69 -5.29
C CYS A 48 -20.35 -8.90 -5.47
N GLY A 49 -20.62 -9.65 -4.40
CA GLY A 49 -21.82 -10.50 -4.31
C GLY A 49 -23.09 -9.66 -4.19
N PHE A 50 -23.05 -8.53 -3.47
CA PHE A 50 -24.19 -7.63 -3.33
C PHE A 50 -24.49 -6.82 -4.60
N ALA A 51 -23.46 -6.43 -5.36
CA ALA A 51 -23.59 -5.59 -6.55
C ALA A 51 -23.94 -6.36 -7.85
N GLY A 52 -24.10 -7.70 -7.81
CA GLY A 52 -24.44 -8.50 -9.00
C GLY A 52 -23.37 -8.51 -10.11
N LEU A 53 -22.15 -8.07 -9.81
CA LEU A 53 -21.03 -8.02 -10.76
C LEU A 53 -20.45 -9.44 -10.93
N GLU A 54 -20.94 -10.16 -11.92
CA GLU A 54 -20.52 -11.54 -12.25
C GLU A 54 -19.20 -11.60 -13.04
N SER A 55 -18.78 -10.52 -13.69
CA SER A 55 -17.54 -10.52 -14.46
C SER A 55 -16.31 -10.50 -13.54
N ASN A 56 -15.58 -11.62 -13.49
CA ASN A 56 -14.36 -11.80 -12.70
C ASN A 56 -13.31 -10.71 -12.94
N LYS A 57 -13.19 -10.21 -14.17
CA LYS A 57 -12.28 -9.11 -14.53
C LYS A 57 -12.70 -7.79 -13.89
N GLY A 58 -14.00 -7.48 -13.89
CA GLY A 58 -14.56 -6.29 -13.26
C GLY A 58 -14.41 -6.31 -11.73
N LYS A 59 -14.69 -7.47 -11.11
CA LYS A 59 -14.45 -7.73 -9.68
C LYS A 59 -13.03 -7.39 -9.27
N LEU A 60 -12.06 -7.90 -10.02
CA LEU A 60 -10.65 -7.73 -9.73
C LEU A 60 -10.24 -6.25 -9.84
N LEU A 61 -10.66 -5.58 -10.92
CA LEU A 61 -10.28 -4.21 -11.22
C LEU A 61 -10.88 -3.23 -10.20
N VAL A 62 -12.16 -3.41 -9.84
CA VAL A 62 -12.83 -2.62 -8.80
C VAL A 62 -12.16 -2.82 -7.44
N SER A 63 -11.86 -4.08 -7.08
CA SER A 63 -11.15 -4.39 -5.82
C SER A 63 -9.77 -3.75 -5.77
N PHE A 64 -9.04 -3.77 -6.88
CA PHE A 64 -7.72 -3.19 -7.00
C PHE A 64 -7.75 -1.67 -6.82
N VAL A 65 -8.65 -0.98 -7.53
CA VAL A 65 -8.80 0.48 -7.43
C VAL A 65 -9.20 0.91 -6.02
N LEU A 66 -10.18 0.22 -5.41
CA LEU A 66 -10.56 0.44 -4.02
C LEU A 66 -9.37 0.24 -3.06
N CYS A 67 -8.55 -0.78 -3.30
CA CYS A 67 -7.40 -1.06 -2.47
C CYS A 67 -6.31 0.02 -2.60
N VAL A 68 -6.05 0.52 -3.82
CA VAL A 68 -5.13 1.65 -4.04
C VAL A 68 -5.64 2.90 -3.33
N ALA A 69 -6.90 3.26 -3.52
CA ALA A 69 -7.50 4.44 -2.91
C ALA A 69 -7.46 4.40 -1.37
N MET A 70 -7.87 3.27 -0.79
CA MET A 70 -7.83 3.07 0.66
C MET A 70 -6.38 3.06 1.19
N SER A 71 -5.42 2.56 0.43
CA SER A 71 -4.00 2.60 0.82
C SER A 71 -3.45 4.00 0.87
N ILE A 72 -3.85 4.86 -0.07
CA ILE A 72 -3.50 6.28 -0.07
C ILE A 72 -4.13 6.96 1.15
N MET A 73 -5.41 6.72 1.42
CA MET A 73 -6.09 7.29 2.59
C MET A 73 -5.46 6.81 3.91
N CYS A 74 -5.20 5.52 4.06
CA CYS A 74 -4.51 4.98 5.23
C CYS A 74 -3.14 5.61 5.39
N LYS A 75 -2.36 5.71 4.31
CA LYS A 75 -1.07 6.37 4.36
C LYS A 75 -1.20 7.82 4.80
N GLU A 76 -2.12 8.60 4.23
CA GLU A 76 -2.33 9.98 4.65
C GLU A 76 -2.73 10.10 6.12
N LEU A 77 -3.69 9.29 6.57
CA LEU A 77 -4.17 9.29 7.95
C LEU A 77 -3.05 8.88 8.92
N PHE A 78 -2.34 7.80 8.62
CA PHE A 78 -1.25 7.31 9.46
C PHE A 78 -0.03 8.21 9.43
N ASP A 79 0.36 8.76 8.28
CA ASP A 79 1.54 9.64 8.19
C ASP A 79 1.25 10.96 8.93
N LYS A 80 0.06 11.56 8.76
CA LYS A 80 -0.37 12.75 9.52
C LYS A 80 -0.47 12.45 11.02
N HIS A 81 -1.06 11.33 11.43
CA HIS A 81 -1.16 10.96 12.84
C HIS A 81 0.20 10.61 13.46
N ALA A 82 1.04 9.85 12.76
CA ALA A 82 2.37 9.49 13.20
C ALA A 82 3.24 10.74 13.33
N GLN A 83 3.22 11.66 12.36
CA GLN A 83 3.90 12.95 12.44
C GLN A 83 3.43 13.77 13.64
N LYS A 84 2.12 13.86 13.87
CA LYS A 84 1.55 14.59 15.01
C LYS A 84 1.92 13.94 16.35
N TYR A 85 1.92 12.61 16.41
CA TYR A 85 2.32 11.85 17.60
C TYR A 85 3.82 11.97 17.89
N LEU A 86 4.67 11.82 16.88
CA LEU A 86 6.12 12.01 16.97
C LEU A 86 6.47 13.43 17.39
N ARG A 87 5.84 14.45 16.78
CA ARG A 87 6.03 15.85 17.21
C ARG A 87 5.63 16.04 18.67
N LYS A 88 4.48 15.53 19.11
CA LYS A 88 4.06 15.62 20.52
C LYS A 88 5.02 14.92 21.48
N LYS A 89 5.64 13.81 21.07
CA LYS A 89 6.57 13.04 21.91
C LYS A 89 7.98 13.62 21.92
N LEU A 90 8.44 14.23 20.82
CA LEU A 90 9.76 14.87 20.70
C LEU A 90 9.80 16.33 21.16
N LEU A 91 8.70 17.08 21.01
CA LEU A 91 8.56 18.46 21.52
C LEU A 91 8.15 18.52 22.99
N LYS A 92 7.84 17.38 23.62
CA LYS A 92 7.94 17.24 25.08
C LYS A 92 9.41 17.10 25.43
N LYS A 93 10.15 18.19 25.36
CA LYS A 93 11.46 18.34 25.98
C LYS A 93 11.38 19.50 26.95
#